data_AF-A0A432MQ36-F1
#
_entry.id   AF-A0A432MQ36-F1
#
_cell.length_a   1.000
_cell.length_b   1.000
_cell.length_c   1.000
_cell.angle_alpha   90.00
_cell.angle_beta   90.00
_cell.angle_gamma   90.00
#
_symmetry.space_group_name_H-M   'P 1'
#
loop_
_entity.id
_entity.type
_entity.pdbx_description
1 polymer ?
#
loop_
_entity_poly.entity_id
_entity_poly.type
_entity_poly.pdbx_seq_one_letter_code
_entity_poly.pdbx_strand_id
1 'polypeptide(L)'
;MLPGIGPQEMVIIGILGVLLFGKRLPEVGRSLGKGIAEFRRSISGVEDELRSINRQVTSTANSATRPYTPANAAPAVTNDLSPDPAVPKFEPPTAAPSPRGETASDFDPQPYYD
;
A
#
# COMPACT_ATOMS: atom_id res chain seq x y z
N MET A 1 -45.78 -8.11 -6.31
CA MET A 1 -45.05 -9.32 -6.77
C MET A 1 -43.73 -8.82 -7.31
N LEU A 2 -42.64 -8.95 -6.55
CA LEU A 2 -41.33 -8.49 -7.01
C LEU A 2 -40.82 -9.51 -8.04
N PRO A 3 -40.42 -9.11 -9.25
CA PRO A 3 -39.74 -9.99 -10.18
C PRO A 3 -38.35 -10.28 -9.61
N GLY A 4 -38.27 -11.28 -8.73
CA GLY A 4 -37.00 -11.89 -8.36
C GLY A 4 -36.47 -12.63 -9.58
N ILE A 5 -35.16 -12.53 -9.83
CA ILE A 5 -34.52 -13.37 -10.84
C ILE A 5 -34.70 -14.82 -10.39
N GLY A 6 -35.65 -15.49 -11.02
CA GLY A 6 -35.98 -16.86 -10.76
C GLY A 6 -35.07 -17.81 -11.54
N PRO A 7 -35.20 -19.12 -11.30
CA PRO A 7 -34.51 -20.12 -12.08
C PRO A 7 -34.83 -20.02 -13.58
N GLN A 8 -36.01 -19.53 -13.95
CA GLN A 8 -36.41 -19.32 -15.34
C GLN A 8 -35.57 -18.25 -16.03
N GLU A 9 -35.38 -17.10 -15.41
CA GLU A 9 -34.55 -16.00 -15.93
C GLU A 9 -33.09 -16.44 -16.07
N MET A 10 -32.56 -17.22 -15.12
CA MET A 10 -31.21 -17.77 -15.19
C MET A 10 -31.03 -18.72 -16.38
N VAL A 11 -32.03 -19.54 -16.71
CA VAL A 11 -31.99 -20.40 -17.90
C VAL A 11 -31.98 -19.56 -19.18
N ILE A 12 -32.78 -18.50 -19.26
CA ILE A 12 -32.82 -17.61 -20.43
C ILE A 12 -31.45 -16.94 -20.65
N ILE A 13 -30.84 -16.40 -19.58
CA ILE A 13 -29.51 -15.81 -19.64
C ILE A 13 -28.46 -16.88 -20.01
N GLY A 14 -28.58 -18.10 -19.48
CA GLY A 14 -27.73 -19.22 -19.84
C GLY A 14 -27.79 -19.56 -21.33
N ILE A 15 -28.99 -19.62 -21.90
CA ILE A 15 -29.19 -19.84 -23.35
C ILE A 15 -28.55 -18.70 -24.15
N LEU A 16 -28.76 -17.44 -23.77
CA LEU A 16 -28.11 -16.30 -24.42
C LEU A 16 -26.59 -16.40 -24.34
N GLY A 17 -26.03 -16.79 -23.18
CA GLY A 17 -24.61 -17.05 -23.03
C GLY A 17 -24.11 -18.14 -23.97
N VAL A 18 -24.85 -19.24 -24.12
CA VAL A 18 -24.51 -20.31 -25.08
C VAL A 18 -24.60 -19.82 -26.53
N LEU A 19 -25.54 -18.95 -26.88
CA LEU A 19 -25.62 -18.38 -28.24
C LEU A 19 -24.45 -17.43 -28.55
N LEU A 20 -24.04 -16.62 -27.57
CA LEU A 20 -22.93 -15.67 -27.72
C LEU A 20 -21.56 -16.37 -27.74
N PHE A 21 -21.33 -17.29 -26.82
CA PHE A 21 -20.01 -17.89 -26.58
C PHE A 21 -19.89 -19.34 -27.11
N GLY A 22 -21.01 -20.03 -27.35
CA GLY A 22 -21.04 -21.40 -27.86
C GLY A 22 -20.21 -22.36 -27.01
N LYS A 23 -19.35 -23.12 -27.68
CA LYS A 23 -18.42 -24.08 -27.05
C LYS A 23 -17.36 -23.42 -26.17
N ARG A 24 -17.16 -22.10 -26.26
CA ARG A 24 -16.20 -21.35 -25.44
C ARG A 24 -16.77 -20.93 -24.08
N LEU A 25 -18.09 -21.00 -23.88
CA LEU A 25 -18.72 -20.68 -22.60
C LEU A 25 -18.10 -21.40 -21.38
N PRO A 26 -17.83 -22.72 -21.39
CA PRO A 26 -17.17 -23.39 -20.26
C PRO A 26 -15.74 -22.92 -20.02
N GLU A 27 -15.05 -22.44 -21.06
CA GLU A 27 -13.70 -21.89 -20.94
C GLU A 27 -13.74 -20.50 -20.29
N VAL A 28 -14.68 -19.64 -20.73
CA VAL A 28 -14.94 -18.31 -20.15
C VAL A 28 -15.43 -18.42 -18.70
N GLY A 29 -16.33 -19.35 -18.40
CA GLY A 29 -16.79 -19.60 -17.03
C GLY A 29 -15.66 -20.09 -16.13
N ARG A 30 -14.74 -20.90 -16.64
CA ARG A 30 -13.55 -21.33 -15.89
C ARG A 30 -12.57 -20.18 -15.65
N SER A 31 -12.32 -19.31 -16.62
CA SER A 31 -11.42 -18.17 -16.44
C SER A 31 -12.00 -17.14 -15.46
N LEU A 32 -13.28 -16.80 -15.60
CA LEU A 32 -14.00 -15.94 -14.65
C LEU A 32 -14.06 -16.56 -13.25
N GLY A 33 -14.39 -17.85 -13.17
CA GLY A 33 -14.47 -18.56 -11.89
C GLY A 33 -13.14 -18.57 -11.13
N LYS A 34 -12.02 -18.78 -11.84
CA LYS A 34 -10.68 -18.67 -11.26
C LYS A 34 -10.40 -17.25 -10.75
N GLY A 35 -10.69 -16.23 -11.55
CA GLY A 35 -10.51 -14.83 -11.13
C GLY A 35 -11.34 -14.45 -9.89
N ILE A 36 -12.59 -14.90 -9.84
CA ILE A 36 -13.46 -14.67 -8.66
C ILE A 36 -12.95 -15.45 -7.44
N ALA A 37 -12.46 -16.68 -7.62
CA ALA A 37 -11.92 -17.49 -6.53
C ALA A 37 -10.64 -16.89 -5.94
N GLU A 38 -9.71 -16.43 -6.79
CA GLU A 38 -8.51 -15.71 -6.38
C GLU A 38 -8.86 -14.39 -5.70
N PHE A 39 -9.79 -13.61 -6.25
CA PHE A 39 -10.27 -12.37 -5.64
C PHE A 39 -10.87 -12.59 -4.24
N ARG A 40 -11.72 -13.62 -4.08
CA ARG A 40 -12.25 -14.00 -2.77
C ARG A 40 -11.14 -14.37 -1.79
N ARG A 41 -10.15 -15.15 -2.24
CA ARG A 41 -9.02 -15.56 -1.41
C ARG A 41 -8.18 -14.38 -0.95
N SER A 42 -7.94 -13.41 -1.84
CA SER A 42 -7.21 -12.18 -1.52
C SER A 42 -7.95 -11.33 -0.49
N ILE A 43 -9.27 -11.14 -0.64
CA ILE A 43 -10.07 -10.40 0.34
C ILE A 43 -10.04 -11.09 1.71
N SER A 44 -10.25 -12.41 1.76
CA SER A 44 -10.22 -13.15 3.02
C SER A 44 -8.84 -13.09 3.69
N GLY A 45 -7.75 -13.19 2.92
CA GLY A 45 -6.40 -13.07 3.45
C GLY A 45 -6.13 -11.70 4.10
N VAL A 46 -6.60 -10.61 3.47
CA VAL A 46 -6.46 -9.26 4.02
C VAL A 46 -7.27 -9.10 5.30
N GLU A 47 -8.50 -9.64 5.35
CA GLU A 47 -9.32 -9.58 6.56
C GLU A 47 -8.65 -10.31 7.74
N ASP A 48 -8.05 -11.47 7.49
CA ASP A 48 -7.33 -12.25 8.49
C ASP A 48 -6.06 -11.53 8.99
N GLU A 49 -5.31 -10.87 8.10
CA GLU A 49 -4.12 -10.08 8.45
C GLU A 49 -4.48 -8.84 9.28
N LEU A 50 -5.56 -8.13 8.93
CA LEU A 50 -6.04 -7.00 9.74
C LEU A 50 -6.49 -7.46 11.13
N ARG A 51 -7.14 -8.62 11.23
CA ARG A 51 -7.54 -9.23 12.51
C ARG A 51 -6.33 -9.66 13.35
N SER A 52 -5.27 -10.17 12.73
CA SER A 52 -4.06 -10.61 13.44
C SER A 52 -3.25 -9.42 13.96
N ILE A 53 -3.08 -8.36 13.16
CA ILE A 53 -2.42 -7.11 13.56
C ILE A 53 -3.17 -6.47 14.74
N ASN A 54 -4.49 -6.34 14.66
CA ASN A 54 -5.30 -5.77 15.74
C ASN A 54 -5.14 -6.59 17.05
N ARG A 55 -5.13 -7.92 16.94
CA ARG A 55 -4.91 -8.80 18.09
C ARG A 55 -3.51 -8.61 18.68
N GLN A 56 -2.49 -8.46 17.85
CA GLN A 56 -1.11 -8.25 18.29
C GLN A 56 -0.89 -6.87 18.94
N VAL A 57 -1.48 -5.82 18.38
CA VAL A 57 -1.46 -4.47 18.97
C VAL A 57 -2.17 -4.45 20.32
N THR A 58 -3.34 -5.09 20.42
CA THR A 58 -4.09 -5.20 21.67
C THR A 58 -3.32 -6.02 22.72
N SER A 59 -2.70 -7.13 22.33
CA SER A 59 -1.86 -7.95 23.23
C SER A 59 -0.62 -7.20 23.71
N THR A 60 0.03 -6.43 22.83
CA THR A 60 1.22 -5.65 23.20
C THR A 60 0.87 -4.49 24.13
N ALA A 61 -0.24 -3.80 23.89
CA ALA A 61 -0.75 -2.74 24.76
C ALA A 61 -1.09 -3.26 26.18
N ASN A 62 -1.70 -4.45 26.27
CA ASN A 62 -2.01 -5.07 27.56
C ASN A 62 -0.77 -5.64 28.29
N SER A 63 0.32 -5.90 27.56
CA SER A 63 1.60 -6.36 28.12
C SER A 63 2.44 -5.20 28.69
N ALA A 64 2.13 -3.97 28.32
CA ALA A 64 2.81 -2.76 28.80
C ALA A 64 2.34 -2.29 30.19
N THR A 65 1.26 -2.85 30.74
CA THR A 65 0.84 -2.61 32.13
C THR A 65 1.56 -3.56 33.08
N ARG A 66 2.89 -3.45 33.19
CA ARG A 66 3.59 -3.97 34.37
C ARG A 66 3.40 -2.95 35.51
N PRO A 67 2.84 -3.31 36.67
CA PRO A 67 2.87 -2.45 37.84
C PRO A 67 4.34 -2.23 38.21
N TYR A 68 4.81 -0.99 38.03
CA TYR A 68 6.11 -0.58 38.54
C TYR A 68 6.03 -0.59 40.07
N THR A 69 6.63 -1.58 40.72
CA THR A 69 6.92 -1.53 42.15
C THR A 69 8.26 -0.81 42.32
N PRO A 70 8.29 0.43 42.86
CA PRO A 70 9.54 1.09 43.16
C PRO A 70 10.20 0.39 44.35
N ALA A 71 11.09 -0.56 44.07
CA ALA A 71 12.04 -1.05 45.07
C ALA A 71 13.26 -0.11 45.05
N ASN A 72 13.36 0.71 46.09
CA ASN A 72 14.50 1.54 46.49
C ASN A 72 15.83 1.23 45.77
N ALA A 73 16.27 2.13 44.89
CA ALA A 73 17.68 2.51 44.73
C ALA A 73 17.79 3.71 43.76
N ALA A 74 18.03 4.91 44.29
CA ALA A 74 18.94 5.82 43.61
C ALA A 74 20.36 5.35 44.00
N PRO A 75 21.31 5.22 43.06
CA PRO A 75 21.91 6.41 42.47
C PRO A 75 22.26 6.32 40.97
N ALA A 76 22.58 7.50 40.43
CA ALA A 76 23.39 7.78 39.25
C ALA A 76 22.76 7.53 37.87
N VAL A 77 22.31 8.64 37.28
CA VAL A 77 22.29 8.86 35.83
C VAL A 77 23.68 8.52 35.29
N THR A 78 23.80 7.39 34.61
CA THR A 78 24.92 7.10 33.72
C THR A 78 24.38 7.22 32.32
N ASN A 79 24.79 8.29 31.62
CA ASN A 79 24.65 8.39 30.17
C ASN A 79 25.55 7.30 29.57
N ASP A 80 25.02 6.09 29.44
CA ASP A 80 25.63 5.04 28.62
C ASP A 80 24.73 4.78 27.42
N LEU A 81 24.77 5.73 26.49
CA LEU A 81 24.32 5.51 25.13
C LEU A 81 25.48 4.87 24.38
N SER A 82 25.51 3.54 24.34
CA SER A 82 26.16 2.77 23.28
C SER A 82 25.48 1.40 23.24
N PRO A 83 25.08 0.89 22.05
CA PRO A 83 25.84 1.01 20.80
C PRO A 83 24.97 1.44 19.62
N ASP A 84 25.43 2.38 18.80
CA ASP A 84 24.91 2.52 17.43
C ASP A 84 25.94 1.97 16.44
N PRO A 85 25.93 0.64 16.17
CA PRO A 85 26.68 0.08 15.07
C PRO A 85 25.89 0.36 13.78
N ALA A 86 26.46 1.19 12.92
CA ALA A 86 26.15 1.29 11.50
C ALA A 86 24.91 2.11 11.08
N VAL A 87 24.73 3.31 11.60
CA VAL A 87 24.13 4.39 10.81
C VAL A 87 25.23 5.03 9.94
N PRO A 88 25.24 4.84 8.60
CA PRO A 88 26.17 5.54 7.73
C PRO A 88 25.89 7.04 7.80
N LYS A 89 26.93 7.83 8.06
CA LYS A 89 26.84 9.27 8.09
C LYS A 89 26.52 9.77 6.66
N PHE A 90 25.28 10.22 6.43
CA PHE A 90 24.91 10.89 5.20
C PHE A 90 25.51 12.30 5.22
N GLU A 91 26.56 12.51 4.43
CA GLU A 91 27.06 13.85 4.15
C GLU A 91 26.29 14.40 2.95
N PRO A 92 25.42 15.41 3.12
CA PRO A 92 24.79 16.07 1.98
C PRO A 92 25.89 16.70 1.11
N PRO A 93 25.76 16.66 -0.23
CA PRO A 93 26.78 17.23 -1.10
C PRO A 93 27.03 18.70 -0.72
N THR A 94 28.25 19.01 -0.27
CA THR A 94 28.78 20.37 -0.16
C THR A 94 29.06 20.88 -1.57
N ALA A 95 28.00 21.11 -2.32
CA ALA A 95 28.03 21.86 -3.55
C ALA A 95 26.70 22.58 -3.63
N ALA A 96 26.67 23.83 -3.14
CA ALA A 96 25.68 24.76 -3.65
C ALA A 96 25.83 24.79 -5.18
N PRO A 97 24.74 24.71 -5.96
CA PRO A 97 24.85 24.89 -7.40
C PRO A 97 25.49 26.25 -7.63
N SER A 98 26.72 26.27 -8.15
CA SER A 98 27.38 27.52 -8.52
C SER A 98 26.45 28.21 -9.51
N PRO A 99 26.01 29.46 -9.26
CA PRO A 99 25.39 30.25 -10.30
C PRO A 99 26.46 30.38 -11.38
N ARG A 100 26.28 29.64 -12.48
CA ARG A 100 27.11 29.73 -13.67
C ARG A 100 27.11 31.20 -14.04
N GLY A 101 28.28 31.82 -13.92
CA GLY A 101 28.50 33.23 -14.18
C GLY A 101 27.79 33.63 -15.47
N GLU A 102 26.95 34.63 -15.30
CA GLU A 102 26.60 35.66 -16.27
C GLU A 102 27.51 35.65 -17.50
N THR A 103 26.93 35.31 -18.66
CA THR A 103 27.27 35.99 -19.91
C THR A 103 26.00 36.68 -20.39
N ALA A 104 25.59 37.71 -19.64
CA ALA A 104 24.61 38.70 -20.09
C ALA A 104 25.34 39.76 -20.95
N SER A 105 25.91 39.36 -22.08
CA SER A 105 26.65 40.28 -22.95
C SER A 105 26.61 39.90 -24.44
N ASP A 106 25.54 39.24 -24.91
CA ASP A 106 25.34 39.00 -26.34
C ASP A 106 23.85 39.06 -26.71
N PHE A 107 23.17 40.13 -26.28
CA PHE A 107 21.86 40.48 -26.82
C PHE A 107 22.00 41.81 -27.54
N ASP A 108 22.30 41.74 -28.83
CA ASP A 108 22.23 42.87 -29.76
C ASP A 108 20.77 43.02 -30.25
N PRO A 109 20.07 44.12 -29.92
CA PRO A 109 18.67 44.29 -30.31
C PRO A 109 18.55 44.57 -31.82
N GLN A 110 17.93 43.65 -32.56
CA GLN A 110 17.52 43.90 -33.94
C GLN A 110 16.36 44.91 -33.96
N PRO A 111 16.40 45.98 -34.79
CA PRO A 111 15.32 46.95 -34.88
C PRO A 111 14.07 46.32 -35.51
N TYR A 112 12.92 46.63 -34.91
CA TYR A 112 11.60 46.29 -35.45
C TYR A 112 11.28 47.26 -36.59
N TYR A 113 10.97 46.74 -37.78
CA TYR A 113 10.46 47.55 -38.89
C TYR A 113 8.93 47.66 -38.79
N ASP A 114 8.41 48.89 -38.85
CA ASP A 114 6.97 49.22 -38.97
C ASP A 114 6.38 48.79 -40.32
#